data_AF-A0A820RPV0-F1
#
_entry.id   AF-A0A820RPV0-F1
#
_cell.length_a   1.000
_cell.length_b   1.000
_cell.length_c   1.000
_cell.angle_alpha   90.00
_cell.angle_beta   90.00
_cell.angle_gamma   90.00
#
_symmetry.space_group_name_H-M   'P 1'
#
loop_
_entity.id
_entity.type
_entity.pdbx_description
1 polymer ?
#
loop_
_entity_poly.entity_id
_entity_poly.type
_entity_poly.pdbx_seq_one_letter_code
_entity_poly.pdbx_strand_id
1 'polypeptide(L)'
;MHLVNNNDRSVSSIPPDNWRPPLVTLETSMGKMVVELYWDHAPNTCRNFAELARRGYYNSTKFHRVVKDFIVQGGDPTGTGRGGASIYGKYFNDEITPSLKHTGYRGP
;
A
#
# COMPACT_ATOMS: atom_id res chain seq x y z
N MET A 1 -6.48 9.09 -2.90
CA MET A 1 -5.88 7.81 -3.31
C MET A 1 -6.98 6.85 -3.75
N HIS A 2 -7.22 6.75 -5.06
CA HIS A 2 -8.30 5.93 -5.59
C HIS A 2 -7.76 4.89 -6.58
N LEU A 3 -8.20 3.65 -6.46
CA LEU A 3 -8.08 2.67 -7.54
C LEU A 3 -9.18 2.96 -8.55
N VAL A 4 -8.81 3.40 -9.75
CA VAL A 4 -9.77 3.56 -10.84
C VAL A 4 -10.03 2.17 -11.42
N ASN A 5 -11.09 1.51 -10.92
CA ASN A 5 -11.70 0.39 -11.63
C ASN A 5 -13.20 0.37 -11.33
N ASN A 6 -14.01 0.44 -12.39
CA ASN A 6 -15.46 0.46 -12.31
C ASN A 6 -15.98 -0.92 -11.89
N ASN A 7 -16.96 -0.90 -10.97
CA ASN A 7 -17.75 -2.03 -10.47
C ASN A 7 -17.10 -2.85 -9.34
N ASP A 8 -17.46 -2.54 -8.09
CA ASP A 8 -18.24 -3.43 -7.19
C ASP A 8 -18.24 -2.90 -5.73
N ARG A 9 -19.44 -2.72 -5.17
CA ARG A 9 -19.67 -2.34 -3.76
C ARG A 9 -20.27 -3.55 -3.04
N SER A 10 -19.45 -4.28 -2.29
CA SER A 10 -19.94 -5.17 -1.23
C SER A 10 -18.92 -5.31 -0.09
N VAL A 11 -19.45 -5.62 1.10
CA VAL A 11 -18.86 -5.47 2.43
C VAL A 11 -18.22 -6.80 2.91
N SER A 12 -17.17 -6.68 3.75
CA SER A 12 -16.55 -7.67 4.66
C SER A 12 -15.73 -8.86 4.18
N SER A 13 -15.57 -9.16 2.89
CA SER A 13 -14.64 -10.24 2.47
C SER A 13 -13.23 -9.72 2.15
N ILE A 14 -12.22 -10.45 2.59
CA ILE A 14 -10.85 -10.31 2.07
C ILE A 14 -10.90 -10.75 0.60
N PRO A 15 -10.30 -9.98 -0.35
CA PRO A 15 -10.31 -10.37 -1.76
C PRO A 15 -9.71 -11.77 -2.00
N PRO A 16 -10.21 -12.51 -3.01
CA PRO A 16 -9.72 -13.83 -3.35
C PRO A 16 -8.28 -13.80 -3.87
N ASP A 17 -7.58 -14.93 -3.85
CA ASP A 17 -6.15 -15.03 -4.21
C ASP A 17 -5.84 -14.68 -5.67
N ASN A 18 -6.82 -14.80 -6.56
CA ASN A 18 -6.71 -14.44 -7.96
C ASN A 18 -6.93 -12.94 -8.23
N TRP A 19 -7.35 -12.17 -7.22
CA TRP A 19 -7.43 -10.72 -7.31
C TRP A 19 -6.05 -10.11 -7.06
N ARG A 20 -5.31 -9.86 -8.15
CA ARG A 20 -3.91 -9.39 -8.12
C ARG A 20 -3.70 -8.18 -9.03
N PRO A 21 -4.26 -6.99 -8.71
CA PRO A 21 -3.99 -5.79 -9.49
C PRO A 21 -2.48 -5.48 -9.50
N PRO A 22 -1.84 -5.35 -10.67
CA PRO A 22 -0.39 -5.18 -10.76
C PRO A 22 0.05 -3.79 -10.30
N LEU A 23 -0.83 -2.78 -10.44
CA LEU A 23 -0.52 -1.38 -10.18
C LEU A 23 -1.54 -0.75 -9.23
N VAL A 24 -1.06 0.15 -8.36
CA VAL A 24 -1.89 1.04 -7.53
C VAL A 24 -1.50 2.48 -7.82
N THR A 25 -2.49 3.31 -8.14
CA THR A 25 -2.29 4.76 -8.33
C THR A 25 -2.56 5.51 -7.03
N LEU A 26 -1.60 6.35 -6.62
CA LEU A 26 -1.70 7.25 -5.49
C LEU A 26 -1.71 8.69 -6.00
N GLU A 27 -2.87 9.33 -5.94
CA GLU A 27 -3.00 10.76 -6.17
C GLU A 27 -2.65 11.52 -4.88
N THR A 28 -1.63 12.38 -4.97
CA THR A 28 -1.13 13.19 -3.86
C THR A 28 -1.26 14.67 -4.21
N SER A 29 -1.09 15.54 -3.20
CA SER A 29 -1.02 17.00 -3.41
C SER A 29 0.17 17.43 -4.28
N MET A 30 1.16 16.57 -4.49
CA MET A 30 2.36 16.84 -5.30
C MET A 30 2.34 16.12 -6.65
N GLY A 31 1.22 15.48 -7.00
CA GLY A 31 1.06 14.75 -8.26
C GLY A 31 0.79 13.26 -8.07
N LYS A 32 0.78 12.55 -9.21
CA LYS A 32 0.44 11.14 -9.29
C LYS A 32 1.67 10.26 -9.10
N MET A 33 1.55 9.26 -8.26
CA MET A 33 2.54 8.19 -8.06
C MET A 33 1.90 6.87 -8.46
N VAL A 34 2.62 6.01 -9.15
CA VAL A 34 2.16 4.66 -9.51
C VAL A 34 3.09 3.64 -8.87
N VAL A 35 2.52 2.70 -8.14
CA VAL A 35 3.24 1.66 -7.41
C VAL A 35 2.95 0.32 -8.07
N GLU A 36 3.98 -0.39 -8.47
CA GLU A 36 3.89 -1.79 -8.92
C GLU A 36 3.97 -2.75 -7.74
N LEU A 37 3.14 -3.79 -7.75
CA LEU A 37 2.99 -4.75 -6.66
C LEU A 37 3.63 -6.10 -7.00
N TYR A 38 4.54 -6.57 -6.14
CA TYR A 38 5.26 -7.83 -6.33
C TYR A 38 4.52 -9.01 -5.70
N TRP A 39 3.41 -9.40 -6.31
CA TRP A 39 2.48 -10.41 -5.81
C TRP A 39 3.10 -11.78 -5.52
N ASP A 40 4.10 -12.19 -6.31
CA ASP A 40 4.74 -13.50 -6.13
C ASP A 40 5.69 -13.55 -4.93
N HIS A 41 6.14 -12.37 -4.47
CA HIS A 41 7.07 -12.25 -3.36
C HIS A 41 6.37 -11.94 -2.03
N ALA A 42 5.33 -11.10 -2.07
CA ALA A 42 4.62 -10.63 -0.87
C ALA A 42 3.09 -10.58 -1.09
N PRO A 43 2.44 -11.74 -1.32
CA PRO A 43 1.03 -11.80 -1.71
C PRO A 43 0.07 -11.21 -0.67
N ASN A 44 0.31 -11.40 0.64
CA ASN A 44 -0.57 -10.87 1.68
C ASN A 44 -0.39 -9.35 1.83
N THR A 45 0.85 -8.88 1.74
CA THR A 45 1.18 -7.45 1.80
C THR A 45 0.58 -6.70 0.61
N CYS A 46 0.73 -7.25 -0.61
CA CYS A 46 0.15 -6.68 -1.82
C CYS A 46 -1.38 -6.63 -1.74
N ARG A 47 -2.03 -7.70 -1.26
CA ARG A 47 -3.48 -7.74 -1.05
C ARG A 47 -3.95 -6.70 -0.05
N ASN A 48 -3.28 -6.61 1.08
CA ASN A 48 -3.58 -5.61 2.10
C ASN A 48 -3.50 -4.20 1.53
N PHE A 49 -2.40 -3.85 0.86
CA PHE A 49 -2.20 -2.52 0.31
C PHE A 49 -3.22 -2.18 -0.79
N ALA A 50 -3.41 -3.09 -1.76
CA ALA A 50 -4.36 -2.89 -2.85
C ALA A 50 -5.80 -2.77 -2.32
N GLU A 51 -6.21 -3.60 -1.37
CA GLU A 51 -7.57 -3.58 -0.84
C GLU A 51 -7.82 -2.34 0.02
N LEU A 52 -6.86 -1.91 0.84
CA LEU A 52 -6.96 -0.64 1.58
C LEU A 52 -7.06 0.54 0.62
N ALA A 53 -6.30 0.55 -0.48
CA ALA A 53 -6.44 1.54 -1.53
C ALA A 53 -7.82 1.49 -2.21
N ARG A 54 -8.33 0.29 -2.52
CA ARG A 54 -9.67 0.08 -3.11
C ARG A 54 -10.79 0.63 -2.23
N ARG A 55 -10.69 0.39 -0.92
CA ARG A 55 -11.63 0.88 0.10
C ARG A 55 -11.51 2.38 0.37
N GLY A 56 -10.52 3.06 -0.23
CA GLY A 56 -10.24 4.46 0.02
C GLY A 56 -9.67 4.72 1.42
N TYR A 57 -9.11 3.70 2.09
CA TYR A 57 -8.52 3.83 3.43
C TYR A 57 -7.41 4.88 3.48
N TYR A 58 -6.65 4.99 2.39
CA TYR A 58 -5.58 5.98 2.27
C TYR A 58 -6.04 7.36 1.79
N ASN A 59 -7.34 7.56 1.53
CA ASN A 59 -7.86 8.88 1.18
C ASN A 59 -7.64 9.88 2.32
N SER A 60 -7.16 11.07 1.96
CA SER A 60 -6.84 12.14 2.90
C SER A 60 -5.77 11.78 3.96
N THR A 61 -5.10 10.63 3.82
CA THR A 61 -3.93 10.30 4.64
C THR A 61 -2.71 11.07 4.15
N LYS A 62 -1.84 11.46 5.08
CA LYS A 62 -0.62 12.22 4.80
C LYS A 62 0.63 11.34 4.91
N PHE A 63 1.70 11.77 4.25
CA PHE A 63 3.04 11.36 4.63
C PHE A 63 3.39 12.04 5.96
N HIS A 64 3.22 11.31 7.07
CA HIS A 64 3.44 11.85 8.41
C HIS A 64 4.92 11.93 8.77
N ARG A 65 5.80 11.26 8.01
CA ARG A 65 7.24 11.33 8.17
C ARG A 65 7.95 11.33 6.82
N VAL A 66 8.75 12.37 6.58
CA VAL A 66 9.58 12.55 5.38
C VAL A 66 11.00 12.79 5.86
N VAL A 67 11.92 11.88 5.51
CA VAL A 67 13.33 11.98 5.84
C VAL A 67 14.12 11.99 4.55
N LYS A 68 14.77 13.12 4.28
CA LYS A 68 15.61 13.31 3.10
C LYS A 68 16.65 12.18 3.01
N ASP A 69 16.86 11.68 1.80
CA ASP A 69 17.84 10.63 1.47
C ASP A 69 17.61 9.30 2.21
N PHE A 70 16.40 9.08 2.75
CA PHE A 70 16.05 7.85 3.44
C PHE A 70 14.68 7.31 3.02
N ILE A 71 13.58 7.84 3.59
CA ILE A 71 12.23 7.32 3.36
C ILE A 71 11.15 8.40 3.39
N VAL A 72 10.03 8.09 2.73
CA VAL A 72 8.72 8.70 2.98
C VAL A 72 7.82 7.65 3.63
N GLN A 73 7.10 8.02 4.68
CA GLN A 73 6.23 7.12 5.44
C GLN A 73 4.85 7.75 5.59
N GLY A 74 3.82 6.96 5.28
CA GLY A 74 2.41 7.35 5.27
C GLY A 74 1.50 6.19 5.65
N GLY A 75 0.24 6.23 5.23
CA GLY A 75 -0.70 5.13 5.40
C GLY A 75 -1.41 5.04 6.74
N ASP A 76 -1.18 5.99 7.65
CA ASP A 76 -1.89 6.11 8.93
C ASP A 76 -3.02 7.16 8.83
N PRO A 77 -4.31 6.78 8.92
CA PRO A 77 -5.43 7.73 8.88
C PRO A 77 -5.45 8.73 10.04
N THR A 78 -4.83 8.40 11.17
CA THR A 78 -4.71 9.33 12.30
C THR A 78 -3.59 10.35 12.06
N GLY A 79 -2.66 10.06 11.15
CA GLY A 79 -1.50 10.90 10.85
C GLY A 79 -0.47 10.99 11.97
N THR A 80 -0.55 10.11 12.98
CA THR A 80 0.33 10.12 14.17
C THR A 80 1.56 9.23 14.00
N GLY A 81 1.53 8.29 13.05
CA GLY A 81 2.52 7.24 12.88
C GLY A 81 2.35 6.07 13.84
N ARG A 82 1.26 6.03 14.62
CA ARG A 82 0.96 4.99 15.61
C ARG A 82 -0.38 4.28 15.38
N GLY A 83 -1.18 4.79 14.44
CA GLY A 83 -2.44 4.19 14.03
C GLY A 83 -2.26 3.18 12.90
N GLY A 84 -3.33 2.93 12.17
CA GLY A 84 -3.34 1.96 11.08
C GLY A 84 -3.99 0.63 11.47
N ALA A 85 -4.59 -0.03 10.49
CA ALA A 85 -5.09 -1.40 10.59
C ALA A 85 -4.92 -2.08 9.23
N SER A 86 -4.88 -3.41 9.24
CA SER A 86 -4.84 -4.23 8.04
C SER A 86 -6.21 -4.82 7.72
N ILE A 87 -6.37 -5.38 6.53
CA ILE A 87 -7.57 -6.15 6.16
C ILE A 87 -7.68 -7.48 6.95
N TYR A 88 -6.63 -7.88 7.66
CA TYR A 88 -6.53 -9.10 8.46
C TYR A 88 -6.70 -8.84 9.97
N GLY A 89 -6.95 -7.59 10.38
CA GLY A 89 -6.97 -7.16 11.78
C GLY A 89 -5.82 -6.22 12.12
N LYS A 90 -5.31 -6.26 13.35
CA LYS A 90 -4.30 -5.30 13.82
C LYS A 90 -2.91 -5.53 13.20
N TYR A 91 -2.51 -6.79 13.05
CA TYR A 91 -1.20 -7.20 12.54
C TYR A 91 -1.34 -8.41 11.62
N PHE A 92 -0.37 -8.60 10.73
CA PHE A 92 -0.19 -9.81 9.92
C PHE A 92 1.31 -10.10 9.77
N ASN A 93 1.68 -11.30 9.32
CA ASN A 93 3.08 -11.75 9.27
C ASN A 93 3.89 -11.04 8.17
N ASP A 94 5.20 -10.87 8.42
CA ASP A 94 6.14 -10.34 7.43
C ASP A 94 6.41 -11.35 6.30
N GLU A 95 6.60 -10.84 5.08
CA GLU A 95 6.92 -11.62 3.87
C GLU A 95 8.33 -11.26 3.36
N ILE A 96 9.35 -11.71 4.08
CA ILE A 96 10.76 -11.38 3.80
C ILE A 96 11.39 -12.46 2.94
N THR A 97 12.00 -12.06 1.82
CA THR A 97 12.69 -12.94 0.89
C THR A 97 14.08 -12.41 0.54
N PRO A 98 15.12 -13.28 0.44
CA PRO A 98 16.46 -12.86 0.03
C PRO A 98 16.55 -12.18 -1.34
N SER A 99 15.57 -12.42 -2.23
CA SER A 99 15.52 -11.83 -3.57
C SER A 99 15.12 -10.36 -3.58
N LEU A 100 14.51 -9.85 -2.49
CA LEU A 100 14.14 -8.44 -2.36
C LEU A 100 14.98 -7.77 -1.29
N LYS A 101 15.76 -6.77 -1.72
CA LYS A 101 16.62 -5.97 -0.83
C LYS A 101 16.35 -4.48 -1.07
N HIS A 102 16.53 -3.69 -0.03
CA HIS A 102 16.57 -2.23 -0.15
C HIS A 102 17.90 -1.83 -0.80
N THR A 103 17.97 -1.87 -2.13
CA THR A 103 19.22 -1.64 -2.89
C THR A 103 19.65 -0.18 -2.89
N GLY A 104 18.74 0.75 -2.52
CA GLY A 104 18.93 2.18 -2.67
C GLY A 104 19.03 2.59 -4.15
N TYR A 105 18.86 3.88 -4.43
CA TYR A 105 19.33 4.43 -5.70
C TYR A 105 20.83 4.63 -5.58
N ARG A 106 21.61 3.71 -6.14
CA ARG A 106 22.99 4.01 -6.54
C ARG A 106 22.88 4.58 -7.94
N GLY A 107 22.76 5.91 -8.04
CA GLY A 107 22.86 6.56 -9.34
C GLY A 107 24.19 6.22 -10.03
N PRO A 108 24.32 6.51 -11.34
CA PRO A 108 25.62 6.50 -11.98
C PRO A 108 26.63 7.39 -11.23
#